data_AF-A0A944RPC5-F1
#
_entry.id   AF-A0A944RPC5-F1
#
_cell.length_a   1.000
_cell.length_b   1.000
_cell.length_c   1.000
_cell.angle_alpha   90.00
_cell.angle_beta   90.00
_cell.angle_gamma   90.00
#
_symmetry.space_group_name_H-M   'P 1'
#
loop_
_entity.id
_entity.type
_entity.pdbx_description
1 polymer ?
#
loop_
_entity_poly.entity_id
_entity_poly.type
_entity_poly.pdbx_seq_one_letter_code
_entity_poly.pdbx_strand_id
1 'polypeptide(L)'
;MSENRLFTSEELTKLTTPLPDQIIKCIKNKKLDEALSLNEEMKKTRIILHDYFADSCTVLWSWVGDNLGEDMVEDMFRYIFDQSAKRQVYNTAGLNRIYPRLTTGLIAATAWRSHSCFGYGEHPAKFKMTEDEEKFTFHMHPCASGARLWLRGMYEPGRGGKLTEKAHGWSFNRKDFPYYCIHSAFLNEILPYEEFGYLMWPTDEPKGPEDVCRWHVYKDPNNIPDKYYERHGFKKNKIDPVPAKNEKKIYYSEDELKEIVRPMTDRIREKIMGNNLDDAVNLCREVRYEFLFLHDLYMNMILSTYTFISEKSGESKLGDALDFQFEKCLKPILEEKTSLSPREKIKFFALKIFGVDNCNQTGFPKGKFTVTETAEDIIFKLDPCGSGGRLLRGGAYKPMSPWRKFKEELFDSLTIKINNVFTIPESMMMSNYEKTGGYVTQRKAYAQGKTCNEHSWSFGKKETPYYCCQCGMLQDKSGKSYLKISPPEKDGSPCIWKIKKSNLGEL
;
A
#
# COMPACT_ATOMS: atom_id res chain seq x y z
N MET A 1 -6.91 -0.67 -41.14
CA MET A 1 -7.22 0.08 -39.90
C MET A 1 -7.71 1.45 -40.34
N SER A 2 -8.80 2.00 -39.78
CA SER A 2 -9.19 3.38 -40.12
C SER A 2 -8.05 4.32 -39.73
N GLU A 3 -7.79 5.36 -40.54
CA GLU A 3 -6.60 6.23 -40.50
C GLU A 3 -6.32 6.93 -39.16
N ASN A 4 -7.17 6.75 -38.14
CA ASN A 4 -7.06 7.47 -36.87
C ASN A 4 -7.16 6.57 -35.62
N ARG A 5 -7.05 5.24 -35.73
CA ARG A 5 -7.00 4.35 -34.55
C ARG A 5 -5.57 4.07 -34.10
N LEU A 6 -5.30 4.35 -32.83
CA LEU A 6 -4.06 4.05 -32.16
C LEU A 6 -3.94 2.58 -31.79
N PHE A 7 -5.01 1.86 -31.47
CA PHE A 7 -4.94 0.46 -31.02
C PHE A 7 -5.99 -0.45 -31.67
N THR A 8 -5.64 -1.72 -31.84
CA THR A 8 -6.63 -2.75 -32.18
C THR A 8 -7.48 -3.12 -30.95
N SER A 9 -8.66 -3.72 -31.17
CA SER A 9 -9.50 -4.19 -30.06
C SER A 9 -8.82 -5.26 -29.19
N GLU A 10 -7.97 -6.09 -29.80
CA GLU A 10 -7.18 -7.10 -29.08
C GLU A 10 -6.11 -6.42 -28.21
N GLU A 11 -5.43 -5.40 -28.73
CA GLU A 11 -4.44 -4.62 -27.96
C GLU A 11 -5.09 -3.94 -26.75
N LEU A 12 -6.25 -3.29 -26.93
CA LEU A 12 -6.98 -2.66 -25.82
C LEU A 12 -7.37 -3.67 -24.74
N THR A 13 -7.83 -4.86 -25.14
CA THR A 13 -8.15 -5.95 -24.21
C THR A 13 -6.91 -6.43 -23.46
N LYS A 14 -5.77 -6.54 -24.16
CA LYS A 14 -4.49 -6.93 -23.56
C LYS A 14 -4.02 -5.89 -22.53
N LEU A 15 -4.18 -4.60 -22.79
CA LEU A 15 -3.81 -3.52 -21.85
C LEU A 15 -4.59 -3.57 -20.52
N THR A 16 -5.82 -4.09 -20.54
CA THR A 16 -6.68 -4.18 -19.35
C THR A 16 -6.61 -5.52 -18.65
N THR A 17 -5.99 -6.51 -19.29
CA THR A 17 -5.81 -7.85 -18.72
C THR A 17 -4.63 -7.83 -17.75
N PRO A 18 -4.77 -8.25 -16.49
CA PRO A 18 -3.64 -8.25 -15.56
C PRO A 18 -2.47 -9.10 -16.09
N LEU A 19 -1.24 -8.65 -15.89
CA LEU A 19 -0.05 -9.34 -16.39
C LEU A 19 0.05 -10.82 -15.94
N PRO A 20 -0.27 -11.19 -14.69
CA PRO A 20 -0.26 -12.60 -14.30
C PRO A 20 -1.21 -13.46 -15.14
N ASP A 21 -2.35 -12.92 -15.57
CA ASP A 21 -3.34 -13.60 -16.42
C ASP A 21 -2.83 -13.79 -17.84
N GLN A 22 -2.13 -12.78 -18.36
CA GLN A 22 -1.47 -12.85 -19.65
C GLN A 22 -0.37 -13.93 -19.63
N ILE A 23 0.45 -13.98 -18.59
CA ILE A 23 1.49 -15.00 -18.40
C ILE A 23 0.87 -16.40 -18.37
N ILE A 24 -0.19 -16.61 -17.56
CA ILE A 24 -0.91 -17.89 -17.51
C ILE A 24 -1.45 -18.29 -18.89
N LYS A 25 -2.02 -17.35 -19.66
CA LYS A 25 -2.52 -17.61 -21.01
C LYS A 25 -1.39 -18.02 -21.95
N CYS A 26 -0.24 -17.35 -21.89
CA CYS A 26 0.93 -17.71 -22.69
C CYS A 26 1.46 -19.11 -22.32
N ILE A 27 1.57 -19.44 -21.04
CA ILE A 27 1.98 -20.79 -20.57
C ILE A 27 1.04 -21.87 -21.12
N LYS A 28 -0.28 -21.70 -20.97
CA LYS A 28 -1.28 -22.66 -21.47
C LYS A 28 -1.22 -22.86 -22.98
N ASN A 29 -0.84 -21.82 -23.72
CA ASN A 29 -0.68 -21.84 -25.17
C ASN A 29 0.74 -22.21 -25.61
N LYS A 30 1.62 -22.66 -24.70
CA LYS A 30 3.02 -23.00 -24.96
C LYS A 30 3.86 -21.86 -25.57
N LYS A 31 3.46 -20.61 -25.34
CA LYS A 31 4.20 -19.40 -25.75
C LYS A 31 5.14 -18.95 -24.63
N LEU A 32 6.15 -19.77 -24.33
CA LEU A 32 6.99 -19.57 -23.14
C LEU A 32 7.86 -18.32 -23.22
N ASP A 33 8.38 -17.96 -24.40
CA ASP A 33 9.16 -16.72 -24.58
C ASP A 33 8.33 -15.46 -24.33
N GLU A 34 7.06 -15.47 -24.77
CA GLU A 34 6.13 -14.37 -24.47
C GLU A 34 5.80 -14.32 -22.98
N ALA A 35 5.64 -15.47 -22.32
CA ALA A 35 5.42 -15.54 -20.87
C ALA A 35 6.60 -14.96 -20.08
N LEU A 36 7.84 -15.25 -20.49
CA LEU A 36 9.06 -14.69 -19.89
C LEU A 36 9.14 -13.17 -20.10
N SER A 37 8.84 -12.69 -21.30
CA SER A 37 8.80 -11.25 -21.60
C SER A 37 7.77 -10.50 -20.75
N LEU A 38 6.57 -11.07 -20.60
CA LEU A 38 5.52 -10.50 -19.74
C LEU A 38 5.90 -10.51 -18.26
N ASN A 39 6.65 -11.52 -17.80
CA ASN A 39 7.16 -11.56 -16.43
C ASN A 39 8.21 -10.47 -16.18
N GLU A 40 9.09 -10.20 -17.14
CA GLU A 40 10.02 -9.07 -17.08
C GLU A 40 9.29 -7.71 -17.08
N GLU A 41 8.19 -7.59 -17.82
CA GLU A 41 7.36 -6.39 -17.80
C GLU A 41 6.68 -6.20 -16.43
N MET A 42 6.20 -7.29 -15.82
CA MET A 42 5.59 -7.29 -14.49
C MET A 42 6.56 -6.83 -13.40
N LYS A 43 7.84 -7.18 -13.50
CA LYS A 43 8.90 -6.73 -12.57
C LYS A 43 8.98 -5.20 -12.47
N LYS A 44 8.59 -4.49 -13.52
CA LYS A 44 8.70 -3.03 -13.64
C LYS A 44 7.40 -2.28 -13.36
N THR A 45 6.31 -2.94 -12.93
CA THR A 45 5.00 -2.26 -12.85
C THR A 45 4.74 -1.54 -11.54
N ARG A 46 5.11 -2.14 -10.40
CA ARG A 46 4.68 -1.65 -9.07
C ARG A 46 5.41 -0.42 -8.59
N ILE A 47 6.66 -0.25 -9.02
CA ILE A 47 7.59 0.73 -8.42
C ILE A 47 7.06 2.17 -8.45
N ILE A 48 6.45 2.59 -9.57
CA ILE A 48 5.98 3.97 -9.73
C ILE A 48 4.86 4.28 -8.74
N LEU A 49 3.86 3.39 -8.66
CA LEU A 49 2.72 3.60 -7.76
C LEU A 49 3.12 3.45 -6.29
N HIS A 50 3.99 2.48 -5.99
CA HIS A 50 4.54 2.33 -4.64
C HIS A 50 5.27 3.59 -4.19
N ASP A 51 6.19 4.10 -5.02
CA ASP A 51 6.99 5.28 -4.69
C ASP A 51 6.10 6.51 -4.60
N TYR A 52 5.13 6.68 -5.50
CA TYR A 52 4.12 7.73 -5.37
C TYR A 52 3.42 7.73 -4.00
N PHE A 53 3.02 6.56 -3.48
CA PHE A 53 2.38 6.48 -2.17
C PHE A 53 3.34 6.82 -1.02
N ALA A 54 4.56 6.27 -1.04
CA ALA A 54 5.56 6.56 -0.01
C ALA A 54 5.96 8.05 -0.01
N ASP A 55 6.15 8.63 -1.19
CA ASP A 55 6.51 10.03 -1.40
C ASP A 55 5.34 10.92 -0.95
N SER A 56 4.10 10.56 -1.29
CA SER A 56 2.90 11.28 -0.85
C SER A 56 2.75 11.31 0.66
N CYS A 57 2.91 10.17 1.34
CA CYS A 57 2.93 10.12 2.80
C CYS A 57 4.04 11.02 3.37
N THR A 58 5.26 10.92 2.85
CA THR A 58 6.40 11.73 3.29
C THR A 58 6.10 13.22 3.17
N VAL A 59 5.64 13.65 2.01
CA VAL A 59 5.38 15.06 1.68
C VAL A 59 4.22 15.61 2.49
N LEU A 60 3.11 14.87 2.62
CA LEU A 60 1.95 15.32 3.38
C LEU A 60 2.22 15.40 4.88
N TRP A 61 2.94 14.43 5.45
CA TRP A 61 3.31 14.44 6.86
C TRP A 61 4.30 15.55 7.18
N SER A 62 5.23 15.82 6.26
CA SER A 62 6.16 16.95 6.37
C SER A 62 5.42 18.28 6.27
N TRP A 63 4.46 18.39 5.35
CA TRP A 63 3.60 19.57 5.22
C TRP A 63 2.86 19.87 6.52
N VAL A 64 2.34 18.84 7.22
CA VAL A 64 1.69 19.03 8.53
C VAL A 64 2.65 19.62 9.56
N GLY A 65 3.87 19.06 9.70
CA GLY A 65 4.81 19.63 10.67
C GLY A 65 5.33 21.02 10.31
N ASP A 66 5.41 21.37 9.03
CA ASP A 66 5.80 22.73 8.57
C ASP A 66 4.69 23.76 8.75
N ASN A 67 3.43 23.39 8.49
CA ASN A 67 2.33 24.35 8.40
C ASN A 67 1.44 24.37 9.65
N LEU A 68 1.34 23.25 10.37
CA LEU A 68 0.54 23.11 11.59
C LEU A 68 1.40 22.96 12.85
N GLY A 69 2.71 22.76 12.69
CA GLY A 69 3.68 22.61 13.78
C GLY A 69 4.04 21.16 14.10
N GLU A 70 5.25 20.95 14.59
CA GLU A 70 5.79 19.61 14.89
C GLU A 70 4.96 18.87 15.96
N ASP A 71 4.38 19.57 16.93
CA ASP A 71 3.53 18.96 17.96
C ASP A 71 2.26 18.31 17.36
N MET A 72 1.78 18.77 16.20
CA MET A 72 0.64 18.17 15.50
C MET A 72 0.97 16.84 14.82
N VAL A 73 2.26 16.51 14.66
CA VAL A 73 2.70 15.29 13.97
C VAL A 73 2.30 14.05 14.77
N GLU A 74 2.40 14.08 16.09
CA GLU A 74 1.91 12.98 16.95
C GLU A 74 0.40 12.79 16.82
N ASP A 75 -0.38 13.87 16.95
CA ASP A 75 -1.85 13.84 16.81
C ASP A 75 -2.26 13.27 15.45
N MET A 76 -1.57 13.68 14.39
CA MET A 76 -1.79 13.19 13.03
C MET A 76 -1.53 11.70 12.94
N PHE A 77 -0.39 11.20 13.43
CA PHE A 77 -0.06 9.77 13.36
C PHE A 77 -1.04 8.92 14.18
N ARG A 78 -1.44 9.39 15.37
CA ARG A 78 -2.47 8.72 16.18
C ARG A 78 -3.78 8.60 15.41
N TYR A 79 -4.25 9.68 14.80
CA TYR A 79 -5.45 9.67 13.97
C TYR A 79 -5.32 8.73 12.75
N ILE A 80 -4.25 8.87 11.98
CA ILE A 80 -4.01 8.08 10.76
C ILE A 80 -4.01 6.59 11.06
N PHE A 81 -3.31 6.16 12.12
CA PHE A 81 -3.16 4.74 12.42
C PHE A 81 -4.38 4.13 13.11
N ASP A 82 -5.16 4.92 13.85
CA ASP A 82 -6.51 4.50 14.28
C ASP A 82 -7.42 4.22 13.06
N GLN A 83 -7.37 5.07 12.04
CA GLN A 83 -8.20 4.95 10.83
C GLN A 83 -7.67 3.92 9.81
N SER A 84 -6.39 3.54 9.89
CA SER A 84 -5.74 2.63 8.94
C SER A 84 -5.32 1.30 9.58
N ALA A 85 -4.17 1.26 10.25
CA ALA A 85 -3.56 0.03 10.74
C ALA A 85 -4.35 -0.67 11.83
N LYS A 86 -5.10 0.05 12.69
CA LYS A 86 -5.87 -0.58 13.76
C LYS A 86 -6.78 -1.70 13.26
N ARG A 87 -7.61 -1.39 12.27
CA ARG A 87 -8.57 -2.37 11.71
C ARG A 87 -7.96 -3.36 10.73
N GLN A 88 -6.84 -3.03 10.09
CA GLN A 88 -6.19 -3.91 9.11
C GLN A 88 -5.13 -4.84 9.72
N VAL A 89 -4.52 -4.45 10.83
CA VAL A 89 -3.37 -5.11 11.44
C VAL A 89 -3.68 -5.51 12.88
N TYR A 90 -4.11 -4.56 13.72
CA TYR A 90 -4.20 -4.77 15.17
C TYR A 90 -5.34 -5.69 15.57
N ASN A 91 -6.51 -5.57 14.94
CA ASN A 91 -7.66 -6.45 15.21
C ASN A 91 -7.34 -7.95 14.99
N THR A 92 -6.28 -8.26 14.24
CA THR A 92 -5.78 -9.62 14.01
C THR A 92 -4.45 -9.92 14.69
N ALA A 93 -3.86 -8.98 15.43
CA ALA A 93 -2.53 -9.14 16.01
C ALA A 93 -2.42 -10.26 17.05
N GLY A 94 -3.54 -10.59 17.72
CA GLY A 94 -3.61 -11.78 18.59
C GLY A 94 -3.31 -13.09 17.84
N LEU A 95 -3.52 -13.14 16.52
CA LEU A 95 -3.18 -14.31 15.70
C LEU A 95 -1.68 -14.52 15.59
N ASN A 96 -0.83 -13.51 15.77
CA ASN A 96 0.63 -13.70 15.73
C ASN A 96 1.09 -14.69 16.80
N ARG A 97 0.41 -14.70 17.95
CA ARG A 97 0.71 -15.56 19.09
C ARG A 97 0.15 -16.97 18.91
N ILE A 98 -0.92 -17.13 18.12
CA ILE A 98 -1.54 -18.42 17.84
C ILE A 98 -0.87 -19.10 16.62
N TYR A 99 -0.53 -18.32 15.60
CA TYR A 99 0.06 -18.76 14.34
C TYR A 99 1.33 -17.96 13.99
N PRO A 100 2.44 -18.11 14.73
CA PRO A 100 3.66 -17.33 14.49
C PRO A 100 4.23 -17.51 13.09
N ARG A 101 4.21 -18.76 12.57
CA ARG A 101 4.63 -19.08 11.21
C ARG A 101 3.73 -18.38 10.19
N LEU A 102 2.44 -18.69 10.16
CA LEU A 102 1.50 -18.09 9.19
C LEU A 102 1.58 -16.56 9.15
N THR A 103 1.52 -15.91 10.31
CA THR A 103 1.48 -14.45 10.40
C THR A 103 2.77 -13.80 9.93
N THR A 104 3.92 -14.31 10.36
CA THR A 104 5.24 -13.83 9.89
C THR A 104 5.40 -14.05 8.39
N GLY A 105 4.96 -15.19 7.87
CA GLY A 105 4.93 -15.47 6.43
C GLY A 105 4.05 -14.50 5.64
N LEU A 106 2.88 -14.14 6.17
CA LEU A 106 1.99 -13.15 5.57
C LEU A 106 2.58 -11.73 5.60
N ILE A 107 3.25 -11.33 6.70
CA ILE A 107 3.97 -10.04 6.77
C ILE A 107 5.10 -10.01 5.73
N ALA A 108 5.91 -11.07 5.66
CA ALA A 108 6.97 -11.19 4.66
C ALA A 108 6.41 -11.07 3.23
N ALA A 109 5.29 -11.74 2.96
CA ALA A 109 4.67 -11.79 1.66
C ALA A 109 3.99 -10.48 1.23
N THR A 110 3.11 -9.97 2.08
CA THR A 110 2.13 -8.95 1.70
C THR A 110 2.57 -7.53 2.07
N ALA A 111 3.47 -7.41 3.06
CA ALA A 111 4.14 -6.15 3.39
C ALA A 111 5.49 -6.08 2.69
N TRP A 112 6.47 -6.92 3.07
CA TRP A 112 7.87 -6.71 2.71
C TRP A 112 8.24 -7.03 1.27
N ARG A 113 7.83 -8.19 0.73
CA ARG A 113 8.04 -8.48 -0.71
C ARG A 113 7.32 -7.47 -1.60
N SER A 114 6.10 -7.08 -1.23
CA SER A 114 5.33 -6.04 -1.93
C SER A 114 6.07 -4.71 -1.98
N HIS A 115 6.57 -4.28 -0.82
CA HIS A 115 7.39 -3.09 -0.65
C HIS A 115 8.66 -3.13 -1.51
N SER A 116 9.33 -4.27 -1.60
CA SER A 116 10.53 -4.43 -2.44
C SER A 116 10.28 -4.25 -3.95
N CYS A 117 9.02 -4.17 -4.40
CA CYS A 117 8.65 -3.93 -5.79
C CYS A 117 9.39 -4.85 -6.77
N PHE A 118 9.45 -6.14 -6.43
CA PHE A 118 10.18 -7.17 -7.18
C PHE A 118 11.69 -6.92 -7.34
N GLY A 119 12.29 -6.12 -6.46
CA GLY A 119 13.70 -5.72 -6.54
C GLY A 119 13.98 -4.77 -7.71
N TYR A 120 12.98 -4.02 -8.17
CA TYR A 120 13.10 -3.02 -9.23
C TYR A 120 13.07 -1.59 -8.64
N GLY A 121 13.59 -0.63 -9.41
CA GLY A 121 13.62 0.78 -9.02
C GLY A 121 15.00 1.28 -8.60
N GLU A 122 15.07 2.59 -8.35
CA GLU A 122 16.25 3.24 -7.78
C GLU A 122 16.44 2.77 -6.31
N HIS A 123 17.67 2.40 -5.96
CA HIS A 123 18.02 1.76 -4.69
C HIS A 123 17.11 0.56 -4.36
N PRO A 124 17.12 -0.51 -5.19
CA PRO A 124 16.15 -1.59 -5.07
C PRO A 124 16.25 -2.26 -3.70
N ALA A 125 15.12 -2.28 -3.00
CA ALA A 125 15.10 -2.80 -1.65
C ALA A 125 15.24 -4.30 -1.60
N LYS A 126 15.97 -4.74 -0.58
CA LYS A 126 16.20 -6.13 -0.24
C LYS A 126 15.91 -6.32 1.23
N PHE A 127 15.38 -7.49 1.57
CA PHE A 127 15.24 -7.88 2.95
C PHE A 127 15.64 -9.34 3.14
N LYS A 128 16.14 -9.64 4.33
CA LYS A 128 16.42 -10.99 4.82
C LYS A 128 15.50 -11.27 6.00
N MET A 129 15.04 -12.50 6.12
CA MET A 129 14.35 -12.99 7.31
C MET A 129 15.25 -13.99 8.03
N THR A 130 15.41 -13.83 9.34
CA THR A 130 16.08 -14.79 10.22
C THR A 130 15.11 -15.25 11.30
N GLU A 131 15.38 -16.42 11.87
CA GLU A 131 14.64 -16.98 12.98
C GLU A 131 15.60 -17.56 14.01
N ASP A 132 15.38 -17.24 15.28
CA ASP A 132 16.00 -17.88 16.44
C ASP A 132 14.91 -18.46 17.36
N GLU A 133 15.26 -19.02 18.51
CA GLU A 133 14.27 -19.62 19.42
C GLU A 133 13.24 -18.62 19.97
N GLU A 134 13.57 -17.32 20.04
CA GLU A 134 12.75 -16.28 20.65
C GLU A 134 11.88 -15.53 19.64
N LYS A 135 12.39 -15.30 18.43
CA LYS A 135 11.80 -14.35 17.48
C LYS A 135 12.15 -14.61 16.02
N PHE A 136 11.38 -13.96 15.16
CA PHE A 136 11.75 -13.71 13.77
C PHE A 136 12.31 -12.29 13.65
N THR A 137 13.29 -12.09 12.77
CA THR A 137 13.82 -10.76 12.47
C THR A 137 13.81 -10.48 10.98
N PHE A 138 13.15 -9.38 10.59
CA PHE A 138 13.25 -8.82 9.26
C PHE A 138 14.41 -7.83 9.22
N HIS A 139 15.43 -8.11 8.41
CA HIS A 139 16.56 -7.22 8.17
C HIS A 139 16.36 -6.52 6.84
N MET A 140 16.16 -5.20 6.85
CA MET A 140 15.82 -4.43 5.66
C MET A 140 16.92 -3.44 5.33
N HIS A 141 17.53 -3.59 4.15
CA HIS A 141 18.65 -2.75 3.73
C HIS A 141 18.76 -2.65 2.19
N PRO A 142 18.46 -1.47 1.60
CA PRO A 142 17.69 -0.41 2.24
C PRO A 142 16.26 -0.91 2.54
N CYS A 143 15.65 -0.40 3.61
CA CYS A 143 14.19 -0.50 3.77
C CYS A 143 13.49 0.15 2.57
N ALA A 144 12.51 -0.54 2.02
CA ALA A 144 11.85 -0.22 0.75
C ALA A 144 11.11 1.11 0.69
N SER A 145 10.87 1.72 1.83
CA SER A 145 10.21 3.01 1.95
C SER A 145 11.15 4.03 2.60
N GLY A 146 11.28 4.04 3.93
CA GLY A 146 12.03 5.06 4.68
C GLY A 146 13.48 5.26 4.23
N ALA A 147 14.27 4.19 4.18
CA ALA A 147 15.68 4.28 3.77
C ALA A 147 15.82 4.63 2.28
N ARG A 148 14.95 4.11 1.42
CA ARG A 148 14.90 4.51 0.00
C ARG A 148 14.52 5.97 -0.20
N LEU A 149 13.64 6.53 0.62
CA LEU A 149 13.33 7.97 0.62
C LEU A 149 14.58 8.78 0.97
N TRP A 150 15.35 8.35 1.97
CA TRP A 150 16.63 8.99 2.29
C TRP A 150 17.63 8.92 1.13
N LEU A 151 17.84 7.74 0.56
CA LEU A 151 18.79 7.53 -0.54
C LEU A 151 18.42 8.33 -1.79
N ARG A 152 17.11 8.51 -2.07
CA ARG A 152 16.59 9.36 -3.15
C ARG A 152 16.60 10.87 -2.84
N GLY A 153 17.23 11.27 -1.73
CA GLY A 153 17.38 12.67 -1.33
C GLY A 153 16.08 13.35 -0.90
N MET A 154 15.03 12.62 -0.50
CA MET A 154 13.71 13.24 -0.22
C MET A 154 13.72 14.25 0.93
N TYR A 155 14.73 14.19 1.80
CA TYR A 155 14.90 15.09 2.94
C TYR A 155 15.94 16.20 2.67
N GLU A 156 16.44 16.30 1.44
CA GLU A 156 17.24 17.44 1.01
C GLU A 156 16.37 18.70 0.86
N PRO A 157 16.94 19.90 1.06
CA PRO A 157 16.19 21.15 0.92
C PRO A 157 15.42 21.24 -0.40
N GLY A 158 14.12 21.55 -0.31
CA GLY A 158 13.25 21.72 -1.47
C GLY A 158 12.62 20.43 -2.04
N ARG A 159 12.97 19.25 -1.53
CA ARG A 159 12.41 17.95 -1.98
C ARG A 159 11.09 17.58 -1.29
N GLY A 160 10.81 18.19 -0.13
CA GLY A 160 9.51 18.15 0.53
C GLY A 160 9.40 17.18 1.71
N GLY A 161 10.43 16.38 2.00
CA GLY A 161 10.53 15.59 3.23
C GLY A 161 11.17 16.39 4.36
N LYS A 162 10.68 16.15 5.59
CA LYS A 162 11.15 16.79 6.82
C LYS A 162 11.72 15.78 7.83
N LEU A 163 12.65 16.26 8.64
CA LEU A 163 13.23 15.57 9.79
C LEU A 163 12.74 16.24 11.08
N THR A 164 12.74 15.50 12.19
CA THR A 164 12.37 16.07 13.49
C THR A 164 13.29 17.19 13.95
N GLU A 165 12.71 18.29 14.43
CA GLU A 165 13.48 19.43 14.94
C GLU A 165 13.98 19.14 16.37
N LYS A 166 13.24 18.32 17.12
CA LYS A 166 13.58 17.88 18.48
C LYS A 166 13.49 16.36 18.63
N ALA A 167 14.04 15.88 19.74
CA ALA A 167 13.84 14.49 20.17
C ALA A 167 12.48 14.36 20.86
N HIS A 168 11.69 13.37 20.45
CA HIS A 168 10.39 13.06 21.02
C HIS A 168 10.28 11.58 21.36
N GLY A 169 9.44 11.23 22.35
CA GLY A 169 9.15 9.83 22.67
C GLY A 169 8.63 9.07 21.44
N TRP A 170 7.86 9.73 20.57
CA TRP A 170 7.35 9.16 19.32
C TRP A 170 8.32 9.18 18.15
N SER A 171 9.52 9.77 18.30
CA SER A 171 10.59 9.73 17.30
C SER A 171 11.78 8.86 17.74
N PHE A 172 11.52 7.85 18.57
CA PHE A 172 12.55 7.02 19.22
C PHE A 172 13.56 7.85 20.05
N ASN A 173 13.12 8.99 20.59
CA ASN A 173 13.96 10.00 21.24
C ASN A 173 15.07 10.55 20.35
N ARG A 174 14.84 10.62 19.03
CA ARG A 174 15.81 11.13 18.07
C ARG A 174 15.37 12.46 17.49
N LYS A 175 16.31 13.40 17.51
CA LYS A 175 16.31 14.59 16.66
C LYS A 175 16.80 14.20 15.25
N ASP A 176 16.43 14.98 14.25
CA ASP A 176 16.81 14.82 12.85
C ASP A 176 16.35 13.46 12.30
N PHE A 177 15.23 12.96 12.83
CA PHE A 177 14.67 11.67 12.44
C PHE A 177 13.59 11.85 11.36
N PRO A 178 13.60 11.06 10.28
CA PRO A 178 12.65 11.25 9.18
C PRO A 178 11.20 11.10 9.58
N TYR A 179 10.36 12.06 9.19
CA TYR A 179 8.91 12.00 9.43
C TYR A 179 8.27 10.75 8.87
N TYR A 180 8.73 10.29 7.69
CA TYR A 180 8.27 9.01 7.19
C TYR A 180 8.59 7.88 8.16
N CYS A 181 9.80 7.79 8.72
CA CYS A 181 10.20 6.69 9.59
C CYS A 181 9.47 6.67 10.94
N ILE A 182 8.96 7.82 11.40
CA ILE A 182 8.20 7.96 12.66
C ILE A 182 6.96 7.05 12.68
N HIS A 183 6.38 6.80 11.51
CA HIS A 183 5.22 5.92 11.37
C HIS A 183 5.46 4.54 12.01
N SER A 184 6.70 4.05 12.02
CA SER A 184 7.06 2.76 12.60
C SER A 184 6.93 2.74 14.13
N ALA A 185 7.20 3.84 14.83
CA ALA A 185 7.03 3.93 16.28
C ALA A 185 5.55 3.77 16.67
N PHE A 186 4.66 4.46 15.94
CA PHE A 186 3.21 4.34 16.15
C PHE A 186 2.68 2.97 15.74
N LEU A 187 3.05 2.51 14.54
CA LEU A 187 2.56 1.26 13.99
C LEU A 187 2.96 0.06 14.86
N ASN A 188 4.19 0.04 15.34
CA ASN A 188 4.78 -1.17 15.90
C ASN A 188 4.82 -1.22 17.43
N GLU A 189 4.84 -0.05 18.09
CA GLU A 189 5.17 0.06 19.51
C GLU A 189 4.14 0.85 20.31
N ILE A 190 3.92 2.12 20.00
CA ILE A 190 3.07 3.02 20.81
C ILE A 190 1.61 2.58 20.82
N LEU A 191 0.97 2.48 19.65
CA LEU A 191 -0.45 2.14 19.59
C LEU A 191 -0.72 0.68 19.99
N PRO A 192 0.12 -0.31 19.62
CA PRO A 192 -0.03 -1.66 20.14
C PRO A 192 0.11 -1.76 21.66
N TYR A 193 1.02 -0.99 22.27
CA TYR A 193 1.14 -0.94 23.73
C TYR A 193 -0.12 -0.40 24.39
N GLU A 194 -0.66 0.70 23.86
CA GLU A 194 -1.89 1.32 24.38
C GLU A 194 -3.11 0.39 24.24
N GLU A 195 -3.20 -0.38 23.16
CA GLU A 195 -4.33 -1.29 22.88
C GLU A 195 -4.21 -2.63 23.60
N PHE A 196 -3.01 -3.24 23.64
CA PHE A 196 -2.80 -4.61 24.08
C PHE A 196 -1.94 -4.76 25.34
N GLY A 197 -1.29 -3.68 25.78
CA GLY A 197 -0.36 -3.69 26.92
C GLY A 197 1.04 -4.20 26.58
N TYR A 198 1.37 -4.49 25.32
CA TYR A 198 2.68 -4.94 24.86
C TYR A 198 3.04 -4.44 23.44
N LEU A 199 4.33 -4.42 23.11
CA LEU A 199 4.81 -3.98 21.78
C LEU A 199 4.60 -5.08 20.73
N MET A 200 4.15 -4.73 19.52
CA MET A 200 3.89 -5.72 18.49
C MET A 200 5.15 -6.14 17.76
N TRP A 201 5.85 -5.17 17.16
CA TRP A 201 7.04 -5.41 16.34
C TRP A 201 8.19 -4.48 16.72
N PRO A 202 8.83 -4.67 17.89
CA PRO A 202 9.94 -3.83 18.31
C PRO A 202 10.97 -3.61 17.20
N THR A 203 11.29 -2.35 16.95
CA THR A 203 12.07 -1.91 15.79
C THR A 203 13.41 -1.38 16.25
N ASP A 204 14.50 -1.94 15.71
CA ASP A 204 15.80 -1.25 15.71
C ASP A 204 15.78 -0.28 14.50
N GLU A 205 15.58 1.00 14.79
CA GLU A 205 15.52 2.04 13.79
C GLU A 205 16.90 2.30 13.16
N PRO A 206 16.97 2.56 11.84
CA PRO A 206 18.25 2.79 11.17
C PRO A 206 18.84 4.13 11.62
N LYS A 207 20.15 4.17 11.89
CA LYS A 207 20.85 5.43 12.21
C LYS A 207 20.94 6.37 11.01
N GLY A 208 21.09 5.81 9.81
CA GLY A 208 21.23 6.51 8.53
C GLY A 208 20.73 5.65 7.36
N PRO A 209 20.76 6.15 6.11
CA PRO A 209 20.28 5.43 4.92
C PRO A 209 20.96 4.08 4.69
N GLU A 210 22.25 3.99 5.06
CA GLU A 210 23.06 2.80 4.88
C GLU A 210 22.94 1.80 6.05
N ASP A 211 22.21 2.15 7.10
CA ASP A 211 22.00 1.24 8.22
C ASP A 211 20.85 0.25 7.93
N VAL A 212 20.86 -0.86 8.64
CA VAL A 212 19.84 -1.91 8.51
C VAL A 212 18.70 -1.61 9.48
N CYS A 213 17.50 -1.38 8.94
CA CYS A 213 16.29 -1.34 9.76
C CYS A 213 15.88 -2.77 10.14
N ARG A 214 15.64 -3.05 11.43
CA ARG A 214 15.24 -4.40 11.88
C ARG A 214 13.91 -4.36 12.59
N TRP A 215 12.99 -5.22 12.16
CA TRP A 215 11.73 -5.47 12.88
C TRP A 215 11.79 -6.85 13.51
N HIS A 216 11.47 -6.91 14.80
CA HIS A 216 11.43 -8.15 15.55
C HIS A 216 10.00 -8.60 15.79
N VAL A 217 9.69 -9.84 15.41
CA VAL A 217 8.43 -10.49 15.74
C VAL A 217 8.72 -11.54 16.81
N TYR A 218 8.53 -11.16 18.07
CA TYR A 218 8.72 -12.06 19.20
C TYR A 218 7.60 -13.10 19.25
N LYS A 219 7.99 -14.37 19.46
CA LYS A 219 7.04 -15.49 19.62
C LYS A 219 6.25 -15.38 20.92
N ASP A 220 6.91 -14.90 21.97
CA ASP A 220 6.31 -14.51 23.25
C ASP A 220 6.58 -13.03 23.54
N PRO A 221 5.53 -12.18 23.70
CA PRO A 221 5.68 -10.78 24.08
C PRO A 221 6.46 -10.54 25.38
N ASN A 222 6.45 -11.51 26.31
CA ASN A 222 7.21 -11.39 27.56
C ASN A 222 8.73 -11.43 27.33
N ASN A 223 9.18 -11.93 26.18
CA ASN A 223 10.60 -11.95 25.80
C ASN A 223 11.08 -10.64 25.19
N ILE A 224 10.19 -9.67 24.94
CA ILE A 224 10.58 -8.35 24.43
C ILE A 224 11.45 -7.64 25.49
N PRO A 225 12.69 -7.22 25.16
CA PRO A 225 13.57 -6.53 26.10
C PRO A 225 13.01 -5.20 26.61
N ASP A 226 13.31 -4.88 27.87
CA ASP A 226 12.80 -3.70 28.57
C ASP A 226 13.21 -2.38 27.89
N LYS A 227 14.38 -2.35 27.22
CA LYS A 227 14.88 -1.17 26.46
C LYS A 227 13.85 -0.59 25.47
N TYR A 228 13.01 -1.43 24.87
CA TYR A 228 12.02 -0.98 23.89
C TYR A 228 10.80 -0.33 24.57
N TYR A 229 10.49 -0.70 25.81
CA TYR A 229 9.45 -0.05 26.60
C TYR A 229 9.97 1.25 27.22
N GLU A 230 11.16 1.21 27.81
CA GLU A 230 11.79 2.34 28.50
C GLU A 230 11.96 3.56 27.61
N ARG A 231 12.29 3.37 26.32
CA ARG A 231 12.45 4.49 25.38
C ARG A 231 11.17 5.30 25.16
N HIS A 232 10.01 4.70 25.37
CA HIS A 232 8.72 5.39 25.27
C HIS A 232 8.17 5.77 26.64
N GLY A 233 8.92 5.55 27.72
CA GLY A 233 8.45 5.73 29.10
C GLY A 233 7.40 4.70 29.50
N PHE A 234 7.30 3.58 28.80
CA PHE A 234 6.33 2.53 29.08
C PHE A 234 6.85 1.56 30.15
N LYS A 235 5.92 0.98 30.90
CA LYS A 235 6.20 -0.10 31.83
C LYS A 235 5.84 -1.43 31.16
N LYS A 236 6.80 -2.36 31.11
CA LYS A 236 6.52 -3.70 30.61
C LYS A 236 5.48 -4.40 31.48
N ASN A 237 4.40 -4.86 30.87
CA ASN A 237 3.35 -5.62 31.52
C ASN A 237 3.59 -7.12 31.31
N LYS A 238 3.26 -7.93 32.31
CA LYS A 238 3.24 -9.39 32.15
C LYS A 238 2.02 -9.75 31.31
N ILE A 239 2.25 -10.46 30.21
CA ILE A 239 1.19 -10.91 29.32
C ILE A 239 0.95 -12.40 29.55
N ASP A 240 -0.29 -12.78 29.81
CA ASP A 240 -0.63 -14.20 29.97
C ASP A 240 -0.31 -14.95 28.68
N PRO A 241 0.41 -16.08 28.75
CA PRO A 241 0.76 -16.85 27.57
C PRO A 241 -0.51 -17.34 26.88
N VAL A 242 -0.61 -17.08 25.57
CA VAL A 242 -1.57 -17.76 24.72
C VAL A 242 -0.89 -19.07 24.31
N PRO A 243 -1.51 -20.25 24.50
CA PRO A 243 -0.90 -21.49 24.09
C PRO A 243 -0.67 -21.48 22.57
N ALA A 244 0.57 -21.23 22.14
CA ALA A 244 0.97 -21.53 20.77
C ALA A 244 0.92 -23.06 20.65
N LYS A 245 -0.12 -23.61 20.00
CA LYS A 245 -0.29 -25.07 19.91
C LYS A 245 0.77 -25.79 19.04
N ASN A 246 1.75 -25.04 18.53
CA ASN A 246 2.99 -25.57 17.98
C ASN A 246 4.16 -25.01 18.80
N GLU A 247 4.65 -25.79 19.78
CA GLU A 247 5.84 -25.50 20.60
C GLU A 247 7.16 -25.56 19.81
N LYS A 248 7.11 -25.41 18.49
CA LYS A 248 8.32 -25.39 17.69
C LYS A 248 9.11 -24.14 18.04
N LYS A 249 10.27 -24.35 18.63
CA LYS A 249 11.24 -23.27 18.82
C LYS A 249 11.70 -22.69 17.49
N ILE A 250 11.73 -23.49 16.42
CA ILE A 250 12.07 -23.06 15.05
C ILE A 250 10.97 -23.53 14.09
N TYR A 251 10.34 -22.59 13.39
CA TYR A 251 9.20 -22.80 12.51
C TYR A 251 9.60 -22.96 11.04
N TYR A 252 10.63 -22.27 10.58
CA TYR A 252 11.09 -22.32 9.19
C TYR A 252 12.44 -23.02 9.05
N SER A 253 12.62 -23.76 7.96
CA SER A 253 13.97 -24.13 7.52
C SER A 253 14.69 -22.93 6.89
N GLU A 254 16.01 -22.99 6.81
CA GLU A 254 16.78 -21.93 6.13
C GLU A 254 16.35 -21.72 4.68
N ASP A 255 15.98 -22.79 3.98
CA ASP A 255 15.55 -22.71 2.59
C ASP A 255 14.15 -22.09 2.46
N GLU A 256 13.26 -22.35 3.42
CA GLU A 256 11.97 -21.67 3.47
C GLU A 256 12.13 -20.16 3.73
N LEU A 257 13.04 -19.77 4.63
CA LEU A 257 13.36 -18.36 4.88
C LEU A 257 13.92 -17.70 3.63
N LYS A 258 14.86 -18.36 2.93
CA LYS A 258 15.41 -17.87 1.66
C LYS A 258 14.35 -17.74 0.59
N GLU A 259 13.43 -18.70 0.47
CA GLU A 259 12.41 -18.70 -0.57
C GLU A 259 11.30 -17.65 -0.31
N ILE A 260 10.89 -17.46 0.95
CA ILE A 260 9.85 -16.50 1.33
C ILE A 260 10.25 -15.06 1.01
N VAL A 261 11.53 -14.69 1.04
CA VAL A 261 11.94 -13.30 0.76
C VAL A 261 12.09 -13.00 -0.74
N ARG A 262 12.06 -14.02 -1.61
CA ARG A 262 12.37 -13.86 -3.03
C ARG A 262 11.23 -13.21 -3.81
N PRO A 263 11.54 -12.30 -4.76
CA PRO A 263 10.56 -11.74 -5.68
C PRO A 263 9.77 -12.82 -6.42
N MET A 264 8.45 -12.70 -6.45
CA MET A 264 7.58 -13.64 -7.17
C MET A 264 7.91 -13.72 -8.66
N THR A 265 8.31 -12.62 -9.29
CA THR A 265 8.72 -12.59 -10.70
C THR A 265 9.92 -13.49 -10.97
N ASP A 266 10.88 -13.54 -10.05
CA ASP A 266 12.08 -14.36 -10.23
C ASP A 266 11.72 -15.84 -10.07
N ARG A 267 10.86 -16.16 -9.09
CA ARG A 267 10.31 -17.51 -8.87
C ARG A 267 9.51 -18.00 -10.09
N ILE A 268 8.63 -17.16 -10.64
CA ILE A 268 7.84 -17.47 -11.84
C ILE A 268 8.77 -17.75 -13.03
N ARG A 269 9.77 -16.89 -13.25
CA ARG A 269 10.76 -17.04 -14.33
C ARG A 269 11.48 -18.38 -14.25
N GLU A 270 11.98 -18.74 -13.07
CA GLU A 270 12.69 -20.00 -12.84
C GLU A 270 11.81 -21.22 -13.10
N LYS A 271 10.55 -21.17 -12.66
CA LYS A 271 9.59 -22.27 -12.92
C LYS A 271 9.27 -22.41 -14.40
N ILE A 272 9.16 -21.30 -15.16
CA ILE A 272 9.00 -21.36 -16.62
C ILE A 272 10.24 -21.96 -17.29
N MET A 273 11.44 -21.48 -16.94
CA MET A 273 12.70 -21.96 -17.52
C MET A 273 12.99 -23.43 -17.19
N GLY A 274 12.62 -23.87 -15.99
CA GLY A 274 12.73 -25.26 -15.56
C GLY A 274 11.60 -26.16 -16.06
N ASN A 275 10.71 -25.65 -16.93
CA ASN A 275 9.53 -26.36 -17.44
C ASN A 275 8.55 -26.88 -16.35
N ASN A 276 8.57 -26.26 -15.17
CA ASN A 276 7.65 -26.52 -14.06
C ASN A 276 6.42 -25.61 -14.19
N LEU A 277 5.63 -25.84 -15.24
CA LEU A 277 4.60 -24.90 -15.69
C LEU A 277 3.42 -24.77 -14.73
N ASP A 278 3.04 -25.83 -14.03
CA ASP A 278 1.94 -25.78 -13.05
C ASP A 278 2.28 -24.91 -11.84
N ASP A 279 3.52 -25.02 -11.34
CA ASP A 279 4.06 -24.15 -10.29
C ASP A 279 4.07 -22.69 -10.74
N ALA A 280 4.52 -22.42 -11.98
CA ALA A 280 4.53 -21.07 -12.53
C ALA A 280 3.11 -20.46 -12.59
N VAL A 281 2.11 -21.27 -12.98
CA VAL A 281 0.70 -20.85 -13.00
C VAL A 281 0.19 -20.55 -11.59
N ASN A 282 0.56 -21.35 -10.59
CA ASN A 282 0.16 -21.11 -9.20
C ASN A 282 0.79 -19.83 -8.64
N LEU A 283 2.09 -19.61 -8.86
CA LEU A 283 2.76 -18.36 -8.48
C LEU A 283 2.13 -17.13 -9.15
N CYS A 284 1.71 -17.25 -10.42
CA CYS A 284 0.96 -16.19 -11.11
C CYS A 284 -0.43 -15.92 -10.48
N ARG A 285 -1.06 -16.90 -9.83
CA ARG A 285 -2.31 -16.67 -9.09
C ARG A 285 -2.05 -15.96 -7.77
N GLU A 286 -1.00 -16.36 -7.06
CA GLU A 286 -0.61 -15.77 -5.77
C GLU A 286 -0.19 -14.31 -5.90
N VAL A 287 0.67 -13.99 -6.88
CA VAL A 287 1.22 -12.62 -7.06
C VAL A 287 0.13 -11.56 -7.29
N ARG A 288 -1.09 -11.95 -7.67
CA ARG A 288 -2.23 -11.03 -7.83
C ARG A 288 -2.56 -10.28 -6.55
N TYR A 289 -2.53 -10.97 -5.41
CA TYR A 289 -2.96 -10.45 -4.12
C TYR A 289 -1.84 -9.77 -3.34
N GLU A 290 -0.58 -10.02 -3.73
CA GLU A 290 0.59 -9.62 -2.95
C GLU A 290 0.58 -8.11 -2.62
N PHE A 291 0.29 -7.26 -3.62
CA PHE A 291 0.28 -5.80 -3.45
C PHE A 291 -0.97 -5.24 -2.77
N LEU A 292 -2.06 -6.02 -2.65
CA LEU A 292 -3.37 -5.52 -2.23
C LEU A 292 -3.37 -4.94 -0.82
N PHE A 293 -2.75 -5.64 0.14
CA PHE A 293 -2.65 -5.18 1.52
C PHE A 293 -1.92 -3.85 1.62
N LEU A 294 -0.72 -3.79 1.05
CA LEU A 294 0.12 -2.60 1.10
C LEU A 294 -0.55 -1.40 0.40
N HIS A 295 -1.14 -1.63 -0.77
CA HIS A 295 -1.91 -0.64 -1.48
C HIS A 295 -3.02 -0.06 -0.60
N ASP A 296 -3.87 -0.91 -0.03
CA ASP A 296 -5.01 -0.46 0.76
C ASP A 296 -4.59 0.26 2.06
N LEU A 297 -3.45 -0.13 2.65
CA LEU A 297 -2.87 0.55 3.80
C LEU A 297 -2.46 1.99 3.45
N TYR A 298 -1.70 2.18 2.37
CA TYR A 298 -1.30 3.51 1.89
C TYR A 298 -2.51 4.40 1.59
N MET A 299 -3.52 3.87 0.89
CA MET A 299 -4.73 4.64 0.58
C MET A 299 -5.43 5.14 1.84
N ASN A 300 -5.57 4.30 2.86
CA ASN A 300 -6.19 4.69 4.11
C ASN A 300 -5.36 5.75 4.83
N MET A 301 -4.02 5.61 4.84
CA MET A 301 -3.14 6.61 5.46
C MET A 301 -3.23 7.97 4.76
N ILE A 302 -3.19 7.98 3.43
CA ILE A 302 -3.30 9.19 2.63
C ILE A 302 -4.67 9.86 2.82
N LEU A 303 -5.77 9.10 2.73
CA LEU A 303 -7.12 9.63 2.98
C LEU A 303 -7.23 10.24 4.39
N SER A 304 -6.74 9.53 5.40
CA SER A 304 -6.80 10.00 6.79
C SER A 304 -5.96 11.26 6.99
N THR A 305 -4.84 11.39 6.28
CA THR A 305 -4.01 12.60 6.30
C THR A 305 -4.80 13.80 5.73
N TYR A 306 -5.53 13.62 4.61
CA TYR A 306 -6.37 14.69 4.06
C TYR A 306 -7.51 15.11 5.00
N THR A 307 -8.20 14.12 5.58
CA THR A 307 -9.26 14.40 6.55
C THR A 307 -8.71 15.19 7.74
N PHE A 308 -7.57 14.75 8.29
CA PHE A 308 -6.91 15.44 9.40
C PHE A 308 -6.54 16.89 9.07
N ILE A 309 -5.90 17.13 7.91
CA ILE A 309 -5.53 18.49 7.47
C ILE A 309 -6.78 19.37 7.38
N SER A 310 -7.84 18.88 6.73
CA SER A 310 -9.08 19.64 6.58
C SER A 310 -9.76 19.93 7.92
N GLU A 311 -9.86 18.95 8.82
CA GLU A 311 -10.49 19.12 10.14
C GLU A 311 -9.71 20.10 11.03
N LYS A 312 -8.38 20.10 10.95
CA LYS A 312 -7.53 20.97 11.79
C LYS A 312 -7.30 22.36 11.21
N SER A 313 -7.37 22.53 9.90
CA SER A 313 -6.93 23.77 9.23
C SER A 313 -7.82 24.25 8.08
N GLY A 314 -8.90 23.53 7.78
CA GLY A 314 -9.88 23.88 6.76
C GLY A 314 -9.47 23.48 5.33
N GLU A 315 -10.43 23.56 4.42
CA GLU A 315 -10.28 23.07 3.05
C GLU A 315 -9.29 23.89 2.22
N SER A 316 -9.13 25.18 2.52
CA SER A 316 -8.10 26.00 1.86
C SER A 316 -6.71 25.40 2.09
N LYS A 317 -6.43 24.96 3.30
CA LYS A 317 -5.16 24.33 3.68
C LYS A 317 -5.03 22.91 3.16
N LEU A 318 -6.13 22.16 3.05
CA LEU A 318 -6.13 20.92 2.28
C LEU A 318 -5.76 21.16 0.81
N GLY A 319 -6.27 22.23 0.19
CA GLY A 319 -5.89 22.65 -1.16
C GLY A 319 -4.38 22.90 -1.30
N ASP A 320 -3.80 23.66 -0.37
CA ASP A 320 -2.35 23.92 -0.32
C ASP A 320 -1.54 22.60 -0.22
N ALA A 321 -1.99 21.66 0.63
CA ALA A 321 -1.33 20.37 0.81
C ALA A 321 -1.43 19.47 -0.44
N LEU A 322 -2.59 19.44 -1.10
CA LEU A 322 -2.79 18.72 -2.36
C LEU A 322 -1.93 19.31 -3.48
N ASP A 323 -1.77 20.63 -3.53
CA ASP A 323 -0.90 21.29 -4.50
C ASP A 323 0.57 20.93 -4.26
N PHE A 324 0.99 20.98 -2.99
CA PHE A 324 2.33 20.59 -2.60
C PHE A 324 2.64 19.13 -2.95
N GLN A 325 1.70 18.22 -2.69
CA GLN A 325 1.81 16.82 -3.10
C GLN A 325 1.89 16.68 -4.63
N PHE A 326 1.06 17.41 -5.38
CA PHE A 326 1.10 17.40 -6.84
C PHE A 326 2.49 17.82 -7.36
N GLU A 327 3.01 18.96 -6.90
CA GLU A 327 4.28 19.51 -7.33
C GLU A 327 5.47 18.62 -6.98
N LYS A 328 5.45 17.96 -5.80
CA LYS A 328 6.58 17.14 -5.33
C LYS A 328 6.51 15.68 -5.77
N CYS A 329 5.33 15.11 -5.92
CA CYS A 329 5.18 13.67 -6.19
C CYS A 329 4.71 13.38 -7.62
N LEU A 330 3.69 14.09 -8.12
CA LEU A 330 3.05 13.71 -9.38
C LEU A 330 3.68 14.40 -10.60
N LYS A 331 3.97 15.70 -10.50
CA LYS A 331 4.54 16.48 -11.59
C LYS A 331 5.87 15.92 -12.12
N PRO A 332 6.85 15.51 -11.29
CA PRO A 332 8.10 14.92 -11.79
C PRO A 332 7.87 13.64 -12.60
N ILE A 333 6.91 12.80 -12.18
CA ILE A 333 6.55 11.58 -12.91
C ILE A 333 5.98 11.93 -14.28
N LEU A 334 5.08 12.92 -14.36
CA LEU A 334 4.47 13.32 -15.63
C LEU A 334 5.51 13.96 -16.57
N GLU A 335 6.35 14.85 -16.06
CA GLU A 335 7.41 15.52 -16.83
C GLU A 335 8.38 14.52 -17.46
N GLU A 336 8.79 13.48 -16.72
CA GLU A 336 9.66 12.41 -17.21
C GLU A 336 9.04 11.61 -18.39
N LYS A 337 7.71 11.59 -18.50
CA LYS A 337 6.99 10.82 -19.56
C LYS A 337 6.53 11.66 -20.74
N THR A 338 6.81 12.96 -20.75
CA THR A 338 6.42 13.86 -21.85
C THR A 338 6.98 13.44 -23.20
N SER A 339 8.17 12.82 -23.23
CA SER A 339 8.88 12.35 -24.42
C SER A 339 8.33 11.06 -25.04
N LEU A 340 7.44 10.35 -24.34
CA LEU A 340 6.87 9.10 -24.84
C LEU A 340 5.96 9.34 -26.04
N SER A 341 5.91 8.38 -26.97
CA SER A 341 4.91 8.43 -28.05
C SER A 341 3.48 8.32 -27.49
N PRO A 342 2.45 8.78 -28.23
CA PRO A 342 1.05 8.63 -27.80
C PRO A 342 0.67 7.21 -27.40
N ARG A 343 1.13 6.20 -28.14
CA ARG A 343 0.87 4.79 -27.81
C ARG A 343 1.57 4.36 -26.52
N GLU A 344 2.79 4.83 -26.27
CA GLU A 344 3.54 4.51 -25.05
C GLU A 344 2.95 5.19 -23.82
N LYS A 345 2.46 6.42 -23.93
CA LYS A 345 1.74 7.11 -22.83
C LYS A 345 0.50 6.33 -22.40
N ILE A 346 -0.33 5.90 -23.36
CA ILE A 346 -1.53 5.08 -23.04
C ILE A 346 -1.14 3.75 -22.40
N LYS A 347 -0.09 3.09 -22.90
CA LYS A 347 0.45 1.86 -22.28
C LYS A 347 0.93 2.11 -20.85
N PHE A 348 1.63 3.22 -20.61
CA PHE A 348 2.11 3.61 -19.30
C PHE A 348 0.94 3.79 -18.31
N PHE A 349 -0.06 4.59 -18.67
CA PHE A 349 -1.25 4.78 -17.83
C PHE A 349 -1.99 3.46 -17.57
N ALA A 350 -2.17 2.63 -18.59
CA ALA A 350 -2.87 1.35 -18.44
C ALA A 350 -2.11 0.36 -17.54
N LEU A 351 -0.80 0.18 -17.77
CA LEU A 351 -0.02 -0.92 -17.18
C LEU A 351 0.71 -0.53 -15.89
N LYS A 352 1.07 0.74 -15.72
CA LYS A 352 1.90 1.22 -14.59
C LYS A 352 1.10 2.04 -13.58
N ILE A 353 -0.01 2.64 -13.99
CA ILE A 353 -0.88 3.43 -13.11
C ILE A 353 -2.16 2.65 -12.81
N PHE A 354 -3.10 2.59 -13.76
CA PHE A 354 -4.45 2.08 -13.50
C PHE A 354 -4.51 0.58 -13.26
N GLY A 355 -3.73 -0.22 -14.00
CA GLY A 355 -3.69 -1.67 -13.80
C GLY A 355 -3.12 -2.08 -12.43
N VAL A 356 -2.14 -1.31 -11.95
CA VAL A 356 -1.50 -1.52 -10.63
C VAL A 356 -2.40 -1.02 -9.51
N ASP A 357 -2.99 0.18 -9.64
CA ASP A 357 -3.99 0.74 -8.72
C ASP A 357 -5.16 -0.24 -8.55
N ASN A 358 -5.64 -0.82 -9.66
CA ASN A 358 -6.71 -1.82 -9.61
C ASN A 358 -6.28 -3.16 -8.97
N CYS A 359 -5.03 -3.29 -8.51
CA CYS A 359 -4.48 -4.45 -7.82
C CYS A 359 -4.72 -5.76 -8.59
N ASN A 360 -4.48 -5.77 -9.91
CA ASN A 360 -4.79 -6.93 -10.77
C ASN A 360 -6.26 -7.40 -10.68
N GLN A 361 -7.20 -6.46 -10.50
CA GLN A 361 -8.63 -6.72 -10.33
C GLN A 361 -8.97 -7.55 -9.08
N THR A 362 -8.09 -7.51 -8.07
CA THR A 362 -8.33 -8.11 -6.75
C THR A 362 -8.98 -7.10 -5.79
N GLY A 363 -9.28 -7.57 -4.58
CA GLY A 363 -9.92 -6.80 -3.53
C GLY A 363 -11.45 -6.85 -3.55
N PHE A 364 -12.07 -6.29 -2.51
CA PHE A 364 -13.51 -6.25 -2.29
C PHE A 364 -13.97 -4.80 -2.07
N PRO A 365 -14.82 -4.25 -2.97
CA PRO A 365 -15.29 -4.86 -4.22
C PRO A 365 -14.18 -4.97 -5.29
N LYS A 366 -14.27 -6.02 -6.13
CA LYS A 366 -13.35 -6.22 -7.25
C LYS A 366 -13.49 -5.10 -8.28
N GLY A 367 -12.35 -4.58 -8.73
CA GLY A 367 -12.26 -3.60 -9.80
C GLY A 367 -12.51 -4.19 -11.17
N LYS A 368 -13.20 -3.44 -12.04
CA LYS A 368 -13.20 -3.65 -13.49
C LYS A 368 -12.46 -2.50 -14.14
N PHE A 369 -11.57 -2.81 -15.07
CA PHE A 369 -10.82 -1.83 -15.84
C PHE A 369 -11.01 -2.08 -17.33
N THR A 370 -11.42 -1.05 -18.07
CA THR A 370 -11.56 -1.10 -19.53
C THR A 370 -10.97 0.14 -20.17
N VAL A 371 -10.33 -0.02 -21.33
CA VAL A 371 -9.88 1.08 -22.18
C VAL A 371 -10.64 0.98 -23.50
N THR A 372 -11.27 2.07 -23.92
CA THR A 372 -11.95 2.18 -25.21
C THR A 372 -11.37 3.34 -26.01
N GLU A 373 -11.23 3.15 -27.31
CA GLU A 373 -10.80 4.19 -28.24
C GLU A 373 -11.96 4.58 -29.17
N THR A 374 -12.23 5.87 -29.27
CA THR A 374 -13.16 6.47 -30.24
C THR A 374 -12.36 7.14 -31.38
N ALA A 375 -13.04 7.84 -32.31
CA ALA A 375 -12.34 8.64 -33.32
C ALA A 375 -11.50 9.79 -32.71
N GLU A 376 -11.92 10.33 -31.57
CA GLU A 376 -11.34 11.53 -30.96
C GLU A 376 -10.64 11.27 -29.63
N ASP A 377 -10.98 10.18 -28.94
CA ASP A 377 -10.64 10.02 -27.52
C ASP A 377 -10.10 8.62 -27.19
N ILE A 378 -9.27 8.58 -26.15
CA ILE A 378 -9.00 7.39 -25.35
C ILE A 378 -9.73 7.53 -24.02
N ILE A 379 -10.51 6.51 -23.65
CA ILE A 379 -11.34 6.52 -22.44
C ILE A 379 -10.92 5.35 -21.56
N PHE A 380 -10.44 5.67 -20.36
CA PHE A 380 -10.20 4.70 -19.29
C PHE A 380 -11.43 4.70 -18.36
N LYS A 381 -12.06 3.54 -18.19
CA LYS A 381 -13.19 3.34 -17.27
C LYS A 381 -12.79 2.38 -16.16
N LEU A 382 -12.96 2.83 -14.92
CA LEU A 382 -12.54 2.14 -13.71
C LEU A 382 -13.74 1.95 -12.77
N ASP A 383 -14.12 0.71 -12.47
CA ASP A 383 -15.38 0.38 -11.80
C ASP A 383 -15.23 -0.71 -10.71
N PRO A 384 -14.94 -0.34 -9.45
CA PRO A 384 -14.38 0.96 -9.09
C PRO A 384 -12.93 1.11 -9.57
N CYS A 385 -12.39 2.33 -9.53
CA CYS A 385 -10.93 2.49 -9.47
C CYS A 385 -10.38 1.85 -8.19
N GLY A 386 -9.11 1.47 -8.24
CA GLY A 386 -8.44 0.79 -7.13
C GLY A 386 -8.41 1.63 -5.87
N SER A 387 -8.34 2.95 -6.05
CA SER A 387 -8.31 3.91 -4.95
C SER A 387 -9.65 4.54 -4.54
N GLY A 388 -9.94 5.79 -4.95
CA GLY A 388 -11.06 6.58 -4.42
C GLY A 388 -12.42 5.89 -4.55
N GLY A 389 -12.66 5.17 -5.65
CA GLY A 389 -13.87 4.38 -5.87
C GLY A 389 -13.97 3.17 -4.93
N ARG A 390 -12.86 2.50 -4.61
CA ARG A 390 -12.82 1.41 -3.64
C ARG A 390 -13.05 1.93 -2.22
N LEU A 391 -12.46 3.08 -1.86
CA LEU A 391 -12.72 3.75 -0.58
C LEU A 391 -14.19 4.13 -0.44
N LEU A 392 -14.78 4.73 -1.48
CA LEU A 392 -16.19 5.11 -1.50
C LEU A 392 -17.10 3.89 -1.29
N ARG A 393 -16.92 2.82 -2.09
CA ARG A 393 -17.71 1.58 -1.98
C ARG A 393 -17.43 0.80 -0.70
N GLY A 394 -16.24 0.94 -0.13
CA GLY A 394 -15.86 0.40 1.18
C GLY A 394 -16.47 1.16 2.37
N GLY A 395 -17.24 2.23 2.10
CA GLY A 395 -17.94 3.03 3.09
C GLY A 395 -17.02 3.96 3.87
N ALA A 396 -15.90 4.41 3.28
CA ALA A 396 -14.92 5.23 4.00
C ALA A 396 -15.47 6.59 4.45
N TYR A 397 -16.39 7.16 3.69
CA TYR A 397 -16.99 8.47 3.93
C TYR A 397 -18.32 8.40 4.71
N LYS A 398 -18.62 7.23 5.30
CA LYS A 398 -19.81 7.03 6.14
C LYS A 398 -19.37 6.78 7.58
N PRO A 399 -20.10 7.29 8.59
CA PRO A 399 -19.89 6.88 9.97
C PRO A 399 -20.00 5.36 10.11
N MET A 400 -19.25 4.78 11.04
CA MET A 400 -19.39 3.37 11.34
C MET A 400 -20.73 3.14 12.06
N SER A 401 -21.63 2.37 11.44
CA SER A 401 -22.91 2.04 12.09
C SER A 401 -22.68 1.09 13.28
N PRO A 402 -23.52 1.16 14.33
CA PRO A 402 -23.44 0.23 15.47
C PRO A 402 -23.47 -1.23 15.05
N TRP A 403 -24.30 -1.56 14.03
CA TRP A 403 -24.38 -2.90 13.47
C TRP A 403 -23.07 -3.34 12.78
N ARG A 404 -22.42 -2.46 12.02
CA ARG A 404 -21.13 -2.77 11.38
C ARG A 404 -20.06 -2.99 12.44
N LYS A 405 -19.99 -2.12 13.45
CA LYS A 405 -19.05 -2.24 14.57
C LYS A 405 -19.24 -3.57 15.30
N PHE A 406 -20.47 -3.86 15.71
CA PHE A 406 -20.83 -5.12 16.36
C PHE A 406 -20.45 -6.34 15.50
N LYS A 407 -20.74 -6.32 14.19
CA LYS A 407 -20.40 -7.42 13.29
C LYS A 407 -18.88 -7.62 13.17
N GLU A 408 -18.10 -6.55 13.06
CA GLU A 408 -16.63 -6.62 12.99
C GLU A 408 -16.05 -7.13 14.31
N GLU A 409 -16.48 -6.59 15.45
CA GLU A 409 -16.06 -7.03 16.79
C GLU A 409 -16.45 -8.49 17.08
N LEU A 410 -17.66 -8.90 16.68
CA LEU A 410 -18.13 -10.27 16.79
C LEU A 410 -17.26 -11.20 15.95
N PHE A 411 -16.96 -10.82 14.71
CA PHE A 411 -16.06 -11.60 13.84
C PHE A 411 -14.66 -11.72 14.45
N ASP A 412 -14.08 -10.62 14.92
CA ASP A 412 -12.74 -10.59 15.51
C ASP A 412 -12.71 -11.42 16.81
N SER A 413 -13.72 -11.26 17.67
CA SER A 413 -13.85 -12.02 18.92
C SER A 413 -14.09 -13.50 18.69
N LEU A 414 -14.98 -13.90 17.75
CA LEU A 414 -15.15 -15.31 17.40
C LEU A 414 -13.88 -15.87 16.80
N THR A 415 -13.20 -15.15 15.91
CA THR A 415 -11.93 -15.60 15.32
C THR A 415 -10.91 -15.91 16.42
N ILE A 416 -10.71 -14.99 17.38
CA ILE A 416 -9.77 -15.19 18.48
C ILE A 416 -10.24 -16.31 19.42
N LYS A 417 -11.51 -16.30 19.86
CA LYS A 417 -12.06 -17.30 20.79
C LYS A 417 -12.05 -18.70 20.21
N ILE A 418 -12.48 -18.86 18.96
CA ILE A 418 -12.43 -20.15 18.25
C ILE A 418 -11.00 -20.63 18.22
N ASN A 419 -10.04 -19.81 17.76
CA ASN A 419 -8.66 -20.26 17.64
C ASN A 419 -7.97 -20.54 19.00
N ASN A 420 -8.42 -19.90 20.08
CA ASN A 420 -7.99 -20.24 21.44
C ASN A 420 -8.51 -21.61 21.91
N VAL A 421 -9.70 -22.04 21.46
CA VAL A 421 -10.32 -23.32 21.84
C VAL A 421 -9.98 -24.43 20.83
N PHE A 422 -10.34 -24.23 19.56
CA PHE A 422 -10.11 -25.12 18.43
C PHE A 422 -9.20 -24.47 17.39
N THR A 423 -8.02 -25.06 17.14
CA THR A 423 -7.06 -24.51 16.18
C THR A 423 -7.45 -24.91 14.77
N ILE A 424 -7.77 -23.91 13.95
CA ILE A 424 -8.00 -24.11 12.51
C ILE A 424 -6.65 -24.40 11.84
N PRO A 425 -6.53 -25.42 10.98
CA PRO A 425 -5.29 -25.67 10.23
C PRO A 425 -4.84 -24.45 9.42
N GLU A 426 -3.53 -24.17 9.40
CA GLU A 426 -2.97 -23.03 8.65
C GLU A 426 -3.37 -23.04 7.17
N SER A 427 -3.47 -24.22 6.55
CA SER A 427 -3.92 -24.39 5.16
C SER A 427 -5.35 -23.90 4.93
N MET A 428 -6.25 -24.11 5.89
CA MET A 428 -7.62 -23.59 5.82
C MET A 428 -7.65 -22.07 6.01
N MET A 429 -6.84 -21.54 6.92
CA MET A 429 -6.68 -20.09 7.11
C MET A 429 -6.15 -19.42 5.84
N MET A 430 -5.12 -20.00 5.22
CA MET A 430 -4.57 -19.52 3.95
C MET A 430 -5.57 -19.59 2.80
N SER A 431 -6.31 -20.70 2.65
CA SER A 431 -7.36 -20.80 1.64
C SER A 431 -8.44 -19.73 1.81
N ASN A 432 -8.82 -19.41 3.05
CA ASN A 432 -9.75 -18.33 3.33
C ASN A 432 -9.14 -16.95 3.02
N TYR A 433 -7.86 -16.74 3.35
CA TYR A 433 -7.13 -15.52 3.01
C TYR A 433 -7.11 -15.30 1.49
N GLU A 434 -6.80 -16.31 0.69
CA GLU A 434 -6.79 -16.24 -0.77
C GLU A 434 -8.18 -15.92 -1.37
N LYS A 435 -9.24 -16.53 -0.83
CA LYS A 435 -10.62 -16.31 -1.30
C LYS A 435 -11.15 -14.93 -0.93
N THR A 436 -10.76 -14.42 0.23
CA THR A 436 -11.26 -13.15 0.77
C THR A 436 -10.29 -11.99 0.59
N GLY A 437 -9.10 -12.23 0.03
CA GLY A 437 -7.96 -11.29 -0.02
C GLY A 437 -7.52 -10.79 1.35
N GLY A 438 -7.79 -11.60 2.39
CA GLY A 438 -7.83 -11.15 3.78
C GLY A 438 -8.89 -10.07 3.99
N TYR A 439 -10.11 -10.49 4.32
CA TYR A 439 -11.21 -9.55 4.57
C TYR A 439 -10.84 -8.44 5.58
N VAL A 440 -10.12 -8.81 6.65
CA VAL A 440 -9.64 -7.86 7.68
C VAL A 440 -8.63 -6.88 7.08
N THR A 441 -7.69 -7.36 6.28
CA THR A 441 -6.67 -6.54 5.61
C THR A 441 -7.25 -5.57 4.57
N GLN A 442 -8.53 -5.71 4.23
CA GLN A 442 -9.23 -4.84 3.29
C GLN A 442 -10.24 -3.90 3.94
N ARG A 443 -10.32 -3.86 5.28
CA ARG A 443 -11.14 -2.86 5.97
C ARG A 443 -10.65 -1.45 5.61
N LYS A 444 -11.58 -0.59 5.22
CA LYS A 444 -11.32 0.82 4.87
C LYS A 444 -11.57 1.70 6.09
N ALA A 445 -10.96 2.88 6.14
CA ALA A 445 -11.25 3.92 7.12
C ALA A 445 -12.77 4.21 7.21
N TYR A 446 -13.20 5.02 8.16
CA TYR A 446 -14.61 5.42 8.30
C TYR A 446 -14.71 6.89 8.70
N ALA A 447 -15.89 7.47 8.54
CA ALA A 447 -16.15 8.89 8.83
C ALA A 447 -15.13 9.86 8.20
N GLN A 448 -14.59 9.51 7.02
CA GLN A 448 -13.61 10.34 6.31
C GLN A 448 -14.29 11.49 5.57
N GLY A 449 -13.55 12.57 5.36
CA GLY A 449 -14.10 13.83 4.88
C GLY A 449 -14.38 13.89 3.37
N LYS A 450 -15.32 14.78 3.03
CA LYS A 450 -15.64 15.21 1.66
C LYS A 450 -15.63 16.73 1.61
N THR A 451 -15.52 17.29 0.41
CA THR A 451 -15.54 18.74 0.29
C THR A 451 -16.88 19.35 0.71
N CYS A 452 -16.85 20.36 1.57
CA CYS A 452 -18.01 21.17 1.94
C CYS A 452 -18.27 22.25 0.88
N ASN A 453 -17.20 22.81 0.30
CA ASN A 453 -17.29 23.86 -0.71
C ASN A 453 -16.84 23.37 -2.10
N GLU A 454 -17.15 24.19 -3.10
CA GLU A 454 -16.65 23.99 -4.46
C GLU A 454 -15.24 24.59 -4.59
N HIS A 455 -14.30 23.77 -5.04
CA HIS A 455 -12.92 24.17 -5.31
C HIS A 455 -12.52 23.72 -6.70
N SER A 456 -11.54 24.41 -7.31
CA SER A 456 -10.99 23.99 -8.61
C SER A 456 -10.42 22.57 -8.55
N TRP A 457 -9.65 22.29 -7.49
CA TRP A 457 -9.07 20.99 -7.17
C TRP A 457 -10.08 19.93 -6.71
N SER A 458 -11.36 20.28 -6.56
CA SER A 458 -12.47 19.35 -6.28
C SER A 458 -13.40 19.18 -7.49
N PHE A 459 -12.85 19.34 -8.71
CA PHE A 459 -13.60 19.31 -9.97
C PHE A 459 -14.68 20.39 -10.08
N GLY A 460 -14.57 21.49 -9.32
CA GLY A 460 -15.63 22.51 -9.21
C GLY A 460 -16.90 21.97 -8.57
N LYS A 461 -16.79 20.95 -7.69
CA LYS A 461 -17.93 20.30 -7.03
C LYS A 461 -17.74 20.21 -5.52
N LYS A 462 -18.81 20.46 -4.78
CA LYS A 462 -18.97 20.06 -3.38
C LYS A 462 -19.22 18.55 -3.26
N GLU A 463 -19.13 18.03 -2.04
CA GLU A 463 -19.30 16.61 -1.70
C GLU A 463 -18.33 15.68 -2.42
N THR A 464 -17.20 16.21 -2.91
CA THR A 464 -16.16 15.42 -3.55
C THR A 464 -15.37 14.68 -2.48
N PRO A 465 -15.25 13.35 -2.55
CA PRO A 465 -14.45 12.60 -1.59
C PRO A 465 -13.00 13.10 -1.56
N TYR A 466 -12.42 13.36 -0.38
CA TYR A 466 -11.08 13.96 -0.27
C TYR A 466 -10.00 13.18 -1.02
N TYR A 467 -10.06 11.85 -1.02
CA TYR A 467 -9.10 11.07 -1.81
C TYR A 467 -9.18 11.37 -3.31
N CYS A 468 -10.39 11.59 -3.86
CA CYS A 468 -10.61 11.92 -5.26
C CYS A 468 -10.09 13.32 -5.62
N CYS A 469 -9.88 14.21 -4.64
CA CYS A 469 -9.37 15.55 -4.86
C CYS A 469 -7.92 15.56 -5.38
N GLN A 470 -7.15 14.49 -5.18
CA GLN A 470 -5.85 14.31 -5.85
C GLN A 470 -5.98 14.33 -7.37
N CYS A 471 -6.97 13.59 -7.90
CA CYS A 471 -7.25 13.58 -9.33
C CYS A 471 -7.87 14.92 -9.80
N GLY A 472 -8.58 15.61 -8.91
CA GLY A 472 -9.09 16.95 -9.17
C GLY A 472 -7.98 17.98 -9.28
N MET A 473 -7.01 17.95 -8.37
CA MET A 473 -5.78 18.76 -8.42
C MET A 473 -4.98 18.48 -9.70
N LEU A 474 -4.81 17.20 -10.06
CA LEU A 474 -4.19 16.83 -11.34
C LEU A 474 -4.93 17.46 -12.52
N GLN A 475 -6.27 17.39 -12.57
CA GLN A 475 -7.03 18.00 -13.67
C GLN A 475 -6.85 19.51 -13.71
N ASP A 476 -6.94 20.16 -12.54
CA ASP A 476 -6.80 21.61 -12.39
C ASP A 476 -5.43 22.09 -12.91
N LYS A 477 -4.35 21.44 -12.44
CA LYS A 477 -2.97 21.75 -12.83
C LYS A 477 -2.63 21.34 -14.25
N SER A 478 -3.27 20.30 -14.77
CA SER A 478 -3.13 19.93 -16.17
C SER A 478 -3.64 21.04 -17.08
N GLY A 479 -4.54 21.92 -16.61
CA GLY A 479 -4.91 23.20 -17.24
C GLY A 479 -5.46 23.10 -18.67
N LYS A 480 -5.70 21.89 -19.19
CA LYS A 480 -5.82 21.64 -20.62
C LYS A 480 -7.12 20.94 -20.95
N SER A 481 -7.76 21.41 -22.01
CA SER A 481 -9.04 20.92 -22.54
C SER A 481 -9.02 19.46 -23.04
N TYR A 482 -7.87 18.78 -22.96
CA TYR A 482 -7.70 17.41 -23.43
C TYR A 482 -7.97 16.33 -22.39
N LEU A 483 -7.79 16.61 -21.08
CA LEU A 483 -7.98 15.62 -20.02
C LEU A 483 -9.23 15.97 -19.22
N LYS A 484 -10.22 15.08 -19.26
CA LYS A 484 -11.42 15.18 -18.44
C LYS A 484 -11.53 13.96 -17.54
N ILE A 485 -11.43 14.19 -16.24
CA ILE A 485 -11.58 13.19 -15.19
C ILE A 485 -12.96 13.38 -14.56
N SER A 486 -13.76 12.32 -14.58
CA SER A 486 -15.03 12.24 -13.89
C SER A 486 -14.87 11.30 -12.69
N PRO A 487 -14.85 11.83 -11.45
CA PRO A 487 -14.78 10.99 -10.26
C PRO A 487 -16.09 10.19 -10.08
N PRO A 488 -16.10 9.13 -9.26
CA PRO A 488 -17.33 8.42 -8.96
C PRO A 488 -18.30 9.32 -8.19
N GLU A 489 -19.44 9.66 -8.81
CA GLU A 489 -20.41 10.62 -8.23
C GLU A 489 -21.27 10.03 -7.10
N LYS A 490 -21.47 8.71 -7.10
CA LYS A 490 -22.24 7.98 -6.08
C LYS A 490 -21.73 6.55 -5.94
N ASP A 491 -22.20 5.85 -4.90
CA ASP A 491 -21.95 4.43 -4.72
C ASP A 491 -22.34 3.66 -5.99
N GLY A 492 -21.39 2.90 -6.54
CA GLY A 492 -21.57 2.12 -7.78
C GLY A 492 -21.21 2.84 -9.08
N SER A 493 -20.97 4.15 -9.08
CA SER A 493 -20.50 4.85 -10.28
C SER A 493 -19.04 4.52 -10.61
N PRO A 494 -18.67 4.43 -11.91
CA PRO A 494 -17.28 4.30 -12.33
C PRO A 494 -16.54 5.64 -12.23
N CYS A 495 -15.22 5.60 -12.15
CA CYS A 495 -14.35 6.72 -12.48
C CYS A 495 -14.01 6.66 -13.97
N ILE A 496 -14.08 7.80 -14.67
CA ILE A 496 -13.85 7.88 -16.12
C ILE A 496 -12.77 8.92 -16.39
N TRP A 497 -11.71 8.52 -17.09
CA TRP A 497 -10.71 9.44 -17.61
C TRP A 497 -10.82 9.46 -19.13
N LYS A 498 -11.09 10.64 -19.68
CA LYS A 498 -11.22 10.88 -21.11
C LYS A 498 -10.08 11.77 -21.56
N ILE A 499 -9.28 11.28 -22.52
CA ILE A 499 -8.12 11.98 -23.06
C ILE A 499 -8.32 12.18 -24.57
N LYS A 500 -8.26 13.43 -25.03
CA LYS A 500 -8.33 13.76 -26.47
C LYS A 500 -7.05 13.35 -27.20
N LYS A 501 -7.20 12.69 -28.34
CA LYS A 501 -6.08 12.20 -29.18
C LYS A 501 -5.26 13.32 -29.79
N SER A 502 -5.90 14.43 -30.15
CA SER A 502 -5.25 15.63 -30.73
C SER A 502 -4.14 16.22 -29.84
N ASN A 503 -4.16 15.92 -28.54
CA ASN A 503 -3.25 16.51 -27.57
C ASN A 503 -2.49 15.45 -26.75
N LEU A 504 -2.38 14.21 -27.25
CA LEU A 504 -1.58 13.17 -26.57
C LEU A 504 -0.10 13.53 -26.46
N GLY A 505 0.40 14.42 -27.33
CA GLY A 505 1.75 15.00 -27.18
C GLY A 505 1.90 15.87 -25.92
N GLU A 506 0.80 16.46 -25.43
CA GLU A 506 0.79 17.38 -24.30
C GLU A 506 0.46 16.74 -22.95
N LEU A 507 -0.03 15.48 -22.97
CA LEU A 507 -0.25 14.60 -21.81
C LEU A 507 1.07 14.24 -21.14
#